data_AF-X1BB49-F1
#
_entry.id   AF-X1BB49-F1
#
_cell.length_a   1.000
_cell.length_b   1.000
_cell.length_c   1.000
_cell.angle_alpha   90.00
_cell.angle_beta   90.00
_cell.angle_gamma   90.00
#
_symmetry.space_group_name_H-M   'P 1'
#
loop_
_entity.id
_entity.type
_entity.pdbx_description
1 polymer ?
#
loop_
_entity_poly.entity_id
_entity_poly.type
_entity_poly.pdbx_seq_one_letter_code
_entity_poly.pdbx_strand_id
1 'polypeptide(L)'
;KLIYIDKLKRLPKPYFSFGSSLHKATEYFYSGMFTTPPTLDELLNYYEENWESEGYKSKRDEKKHLELGKKILEEFHKINSKDYKIPIAVERSFNVDLDRIILTGIIDRVDKLPSGNLEIIDY
;
A
#
# COMPACT_ATOMS: atom_id res chain seq x y z
N LYS A 1 17.03 0.39 -26.34
CA LYS A 1 17.08 1.51 -25.36
C LYS A 1 16.97 0.92 -23.95
N LEU A 2 17.75 1.41 -23.00
CA LEU A 2 17.90 0.90 -21.64
C LEU A 2 17.16 1.82 -20.67
N ILE A 3 16.05 1.36 -20.09
CA ILE A 3 15.11 2.19 -19.31
C ILE A 3 15.79 2.98 -18.18
N TYR A 4 16.71 2.33 -17.46
CA TYR A 4 17.38 2.92 -16.29
C TYR A 4 18.55 3.82 -16.65
N ILE A 5 19.34 3.47 -17.67
CA ILE A 5 20.49 4.26 -18.12
C ILE A 5 20.03 5.47 -18.92
N ASP A 6 19.04 5.28 -19.81
CA ASP A 6 18.50 6.32 -20.67
C ASP A 6 17.41 7.18 -19.97
N LYS A 7 17.13 6.91 -18.67
CA LYS A 7 16.12 7.60 -17.83
C LYS A 7 14.76 7.75 -18.51
N LEU A 8 14.30 6.69 -19.18
CA LEU A 8 13.06 6.73 -19.93
C LEU A 8 11.85 6.59 -19.00
N LYS A 9 10.85 7.45 -19.19
CA LYS A 9 9.57 7.35 -18.48
C LYS A 9 8.90 6.04 -18.88
N ARG A 10 8.51 5.24 -17.90
CA ARG A 10 7.73 4.02 -18.13
C ARG A 10 6.31 4.43 -18.53
N LEU A 11 5.75 3.70 -19.49
CA LEU A 11 4.30 3.79 -19.72
C LEU A 11 3.59 3.27 -18.46
N PRO A 12 2.56 3.98 -17.97
CA PRO A 12 1.79 3.52 -16.85
C PRO A 12 1.13 2.19 -17.21
N LYS A 13 1.13 1.26 -16.26
CA LYS A 13 0.49 -0.05 -16.43
C LYS A 13 -0.59 -0.21 -15.36
N PRO A 14 -1.73 -0.86 -15.69
CA PRO A 14 -2.87 -0.99 -14.77
C PRO A 14 -2.48 -1.51 -13.40
N TYR A 15 -1.61 -2.52 -13.35
CA TYR A 15 -1.21 -3.17 -12.10
C TYR A 15 -0.36 -2.28 -11.18
N PHE A 16 0.36 -1.28 -11.72
CA PHE A 16 1.09 -0.33 -10.87
C PHE A 16 0.12 0.64 -10.20
N SER A 17 -0.84 1.20 -10.95
CA SER A 17 -1.84 2.11 -10.40
C SER A 17 -2.82 1.38 -9.45
N PHE A 18 -3.19 0.15 -9.79
CA PHE A 18 -4.01 -0.69 -8.91
C PHE A 18 -3.30 -0.99 -7.59
N GLY A 19 -2.06 -1.46 -7.64
CA GLY A 19 -1.25 -1.73 -6.45
C GLY A 19 -1.05 -0.48 -5.59
N SER A 20 -0.60 0.62 -6.19
CA SER A 20 -0.42 1.91 -5.50
C SER A 20 -1.68 2.37 -4.77
N SER A 21 -2.85 2.24 -5.41
CA SER A 21 -4.13 2.62 -4.79
C SER A 21 -4.47 1.74 -3.58
N LEU A 22 -4.15 0.45 -3.62
CA LEU A 22 -4.31 -0.47 -2.48
C LEU A 22 -3.33 -0.14 -1.35
N HIS A 23 -2.04 0.07 -1.65
CA HIS A 23 -1.03 0.43 -0.62
C HIS A 23 -1.42 1.71 0.11
N LYS A 24 -1.86 2.76 -0.62
CA LYS A 24 -2.36 4.00 0.01
C LYS A 24 -3.53 3.75 0.97
N ALA A 25 -4.47 2.89 0.58
CA ALA A 25 -5.61 2.55 1.44
C ALA A 25 -5.17 1.77 2.69
N THR A 26 -4.26 0.81 2.55
CA THR A 26 -3.72 0.05 3.70
C THR A 26 -2.81 0.90 4.59
N GLU A 27 -2.07 1.84 4.00
CA GLU A 27 -1.30 2.86 4.72
C GLU A 27 -2.23 3.75 5.54
N TYR A 28 -3.29 4.28 4.92
CA TYR A 28 -4.30 5.07 5.61
C TYR A 28 -4.89 4.31 6.81
N PHE A 29 -5.27 3.05 6.60
CA PHE A 29 -5.81 2.17 7.64
C PHE A 29 -4.89 2.06 8.87
N TYR A 30 -3.58 2.09 8.64
CA TYR A 30 -2.54 1.90 9.66
C TYR A 30 -1.72 3.15 9.99
N SER A 31 -2.12 4.32 9.50
CA SER A 31 -1.33 5.57 9.49
C SER A 31 -0.89 6.13 10.86
N GLY A 32 -1.18 5.42 11.96
CA GLY A 32 -0.84 5.83 13.32
C GLY A 32 -1.67 6.99 13.85
N MET A 33 -2.52 7.58 13.00
CA MET A 33 -3.46 8.65 13.38
C MET A 33 -4.65 8.11 14.18
N PHE A 34 -4.91 6.81 14.11
CA PHE A 34 -6.06 6.18 14.75
C PHE A 34 -5.66 5.25 15.89
N THR A 35 -6.31 5.43 17.04
CA THR A 35 -6.23 4.50 18.18
C THR A 35 -7.09 3.26 17.99
N THR A 36 -8.05 3.31 17.06
CA THR A 36 -8.93 2.23 16.62
C THR A 36 -8.91 2.16 15.09
N PRO A 37 -9.19 1.03 14.44
CA PRO A 37 -9.21 0.99 12.97
C PRO A 37 -10.26 1.96 12.42
N PRO A 38 -10.02 2.63 11.27
CA PRO A 38 -11.08 3.39 10.61
C PRO A 38 -12.22 2.45 10.21
N THR A 39 -13.42 3.01 10.08
CA THR A 39 -14.59 2.26 9.61
C THR A 39 -14.39 1.80 8.16
N LEU A 40 -15.17 0.79 7.75
CA LEU A 40 -15.11 0.30 6.38
C LEU A 40 -15.44 1.42 5.38
N ASP A 41 -16.45 2.23 5.68
CA ASP A 41 -16.86 3.35 4.83
C ASP A 41 -15.74 4.39 4.70
N GLU A 42 -15.06 4.75 5.79
CA GLU A 42 -13.90 5.66 5.75
C GLU A 42 -12.76 5.10 4.88
N LEU A 43 -12.45 3.81 5.02
CA LEU A 43 -11.43 3.14 4.21
C LEU A 43 -11.78 3.14 2.72
N LEU A 44 -13.01 2.77 2.37
CA LEU A 44 -13.46 2.71 0.98
C LEU A 44 -13.56 4.11 0.36
N ASN A 45 -14.05 5.10 1.10
CA ASN A 45 -14.07 6.50 0.65
C ASN A 45 -12.65 7.00 0.38
N TYR A 46 -11.71 6.77 1.30
CA TYR A 46 -10.30 7.15 1.10
C TYR A 46 -9.71 6.49 -0.15
N TYR A 47 -9.97 5.20 -0.35
CA TYR A 47 -9.51 4.46 -1.53
C TYR A 47 -10.06 5.05 -2.84
N GLU A 48 -11.34 5.41 -2.89
CA GLU A 48 -11.95 6.03 -4.07
C GLU A 48 -11.38 7.43 -4.36
N GLU A 49 -11.18 8.24 -3.33
CA GLU A 49 -10.60 9.59 -3.45
C GLU A 49 -9.13 9.56 -3.91
N ASN A 50 -8.40 8.50 -3.56
CA ASN A 50 -6.97 8.33 -3.87
C ASN A 50 -6.71 7.35 -5.03
N TRP A 51 -7.75 6.95 -5.76
CA TRP A 51 -7.66 6.01 -6.87
C TRP A 51 -6.79 6.56 -8.02
N GLU A 52 -5.77 5.79 -8.40
CA GLU A 52 -4.96 6.08 -9.57
C GLU A 52 -5.58 5.46 -10.82
N SER A 53 -5.94 6.30 -11.80
CA SER A 53 -6.63 5.89 -13.03
C SER A 53 -5.71 5.65 -14.23
N GLU A 54 -4.40 5.71 -14.05
CA GLU A 54 -3.45 5.59 -15.16
C GLU A 54 -3.25 4.13 -15.65
N GLY A 55 -2.96 3.97 -16.94
CA GLY A 55 -2.56 2.69 -17.52
C GLY A 55 -3.69 1.71 -17.89
N TYR A 56 -4.92 1.91 -17.42
CA TYR A 56 -6.07 1.07 -17.78
C TYR A 56 -6.42 1.14 -19.26
N LYS A 57 -6.88 0.01 -19.81
CA LYS A 57 -7.18 -0.11 -21.26
C LYS A 57 -8.45 0.64 -21.66
N SER A 58 -9.38 0.82 -20.73
CA SER A 58 -10.66 1.51 -20.94
C SER A 58 -11.28 1.88 -19.60
N LYS A 59 -12.25 2.79 -19.60
CA LYS A 59 -13.06 3.14 -18.41
C LYS A 59 -13.80 1.92 -17.81
N ARG A 60 -14.19 0.96 -18.65
CA ARG A 60 -14.80 -0.30 -18.19
C ARG A 60 -13.79 -1.19 -17.46
N ASP A 61 -12.56 -1.24 -17.96
CA ASP A 61 -11.46 -1.99 -17.35
C ASP A 61 -11.05 -1.38 -16.01
N GLU A 62 -10.88 -0.06 -15.98
CA GLU A 62 -10.64 0.73 -14.76
C GLU A 62 -11.72 0.48 -13.70
N LYS A 63 -13.01 0.61 -14.07
CA LYS A 63 -14.12 0.36 -13.13
C LYS A 63 -14.10 -1.07 -12.57
N LYS A 64 -13.74 -2.08 -13.37
CA LYS A 64 -13.60 -3.45 -12.87
C LYS A 64 -12.52 -3.58 -11.80
N HIS A 65 -11.38 -2.91 -11.97
CA HIS A 65 -10.30 -2.93 -10.98
C HIS A 65 -10.66 -2.13 -9.74
N LEU A 66 -11.31 -0.97 -9.89
CA LEU A 66 -11.80 -0.19 -8.76
C LEU A 66 -12.70 -1.05 -7.87
N GLU A 67 -13.72 -1.69 -8.44
CA GLU A 67 -14.65 -2.57 -7.72
C GLU A 67 -13.98 -3.83 -7.15
N LEU A 68 -12.96 -4.36 -7.83
CA LEU A 68 -12.16 -5.46 -7.28
C LEU A 68 -11.39 -5.02 -6.03
N GLY A 69 -10.75 -3.85 -6.06
CA GLY A 69 -10.03 -3.32 -4.91
C GLY A 69 -10.94 -3.04 -3.72
N LYS A 70 -12.17 -2.54 -3.94
CA LYS A 70 -13.17 -2.40 -2.87
C LYS A 70 -13.43 -3.73 -2.15
N LYS A 71 -13.65 -4.81 -2.92
CA LYS A 71 -13.85 -6.16 -2.35
C LYS A 71 -12.64 -6.67 -1.58
N ILE A 72 -11.43 -6.38 -2.06
CA ILE A 72 -10.19 -6.73 -1.36
C ILE A 72 -10.11 -5.96 -0.04
N LEU A 73 -10.40 -4.66 -0.06
CA LEU A 73 -10.37 -3.80 1.13
C LEU A 73 -11.46 -4.14 2.14
N GLU A 74 -12.64 -4.59 1.69
CA GLU A 74 -13.70 -5.12 2.56
C GLU A 74 -13.22 -6.35 3.36
N GLU A 75 -12.62 -7.34 2.69
CA GLU A 75 -12.09 -8.52 3.38
C GLU A 75 -10.86 -8.18 4.23
N PHE A 76 -9.99 -7.30 3.74
CA PHE A 76 -8.87 -6.78 4.52
C PHE A 76 -9.35 -6.12 5.82
N HIS A 77 -10.34 -5.22 5.75
CA HIS A 77 -10.91 -4.55 6.92
C HIS A 77 -11.50 -5.55 7.90
N LYS A 78 -12.30 -6.50 7.41
CA LYS A 78 -12.94 -7.54 8.22
C LYS A 78 -11.94 -8.41 8.98
N ILE A 79 -10.80 -8.73 8.37
CA ILE A 79 -9.73 -9.51 9.00
C ILE A 79 -8.97 -8.65 10.02
N ASN A 80 -8.54 -7.46 9.62
CA ASN A 80 -7.57 -6.66 10.36
C ASN A 80 -8.19 -5.76 11.45
N SER A 81 -9.47 -5.39 11.32
CA SER A 81 -10.14 -4.55 12.33
C SER A 81 -10.40 -5.27 13.64
N LYS A 82 -10.52 -6.61 13.62
CA LYS A 82 -10.82 -7.40 14.82
C LYS A 82 -9.63 -7.52 15.78
N ASP A 83 -8.42 -7.56 15.24
CA ASP A 83 -7.16 -7.62 16.00
C ASP A 83 -6.28 -6.43 15.60
N TYR A 84 -6.90 -5.25 15.53
CA TYR A 84 -6.20 -4.04 15.14
C TYR A 84 -5.12 -3.71 16.16
N LYS A 85 -3.89 -3.61 15.65
CA LYS A 85 -2.72 -3.21 16.41
C LYS A 85 -2.11 -2.02 15.72
N ILE A 86 -1.70 -1.05 16.53
CA ILE A 86 -0.96 0.11 16.02
C ILE A 86 0.44 -0.39 15.65
N PRO A 87 0.84 -0.32 14.37
CA PRO A 87 2.17 -0.71 13.96
C PRO A 87 3.22 0.23 14.56
N ILE A 88 4.47 -0.23 14.60
CA ILE A 88 5.61 0.64 14.93
C ILE A 88 5.85 1.64 13.80
N ALA A 89 5.70 1.20 12.55
CA ALA A 89 5.93 2.04 11.38
C ALA A 89 5.13 1.52 10.17
N VAL A 90 4.81 2.44 9.27
CA VAL A 90 4.12 2.20 8.00
C VAL A 90 4.80 3.04 6.92
N GLU A 91 4.91 2.51 5.69
CA GLU A 91 5.58 3.13 4.54
C GLU A 91 6.96 3.72 4.93
N ARG A 92 7.71 2.97 5.74
CA ARG A 92 8.95 3.45 6.33
C ARG A 92 10.10 3.28 5.34
N SER A 93 10.61 4.41 4.85
CA SER A 93 11.83 4.41 4.06
C SER A 93 13.04 3.96 4.89
N PHE A 94 13.94 3.21 4.25
CA PHE A 94 15.20 2.80 4.84
C PHE A 94 16.37 3.03 3.88
N ASN A 95 17.54 3.12 4.49
CA ASN A 95 18.83 3.24 3.83
C ASN A 95 19.85 2.46 4.64
N VAL A 96 20.48 1.47 4.03
CA VAL A 96 21.48 0.61 4.65
C VAL A 96 22.72 0.61 3.77
N ASP A 97 23.87 0.98 4.34
CA ASP A 97 25.17 0.86 3.70
C ASP A 97 25.69 -0.58 3.82
N LEU A 98 25.83 -1.25 2.68
CA LEU A 98 26.39 -2.58 2.53
C LEU A 98 27.75 -2.49 1.84
N ASP A 99 28.71 -1.88 2.55
CA ASP A 99 30.08 -1.64 2.10
C ASP A 99 30.15 -1.05 0.68
N ARG A 100 29.83 0.25 0.59
CA ARG A 100 29.82 1.06 -0.66
C ARG A 100 28.64 0.78 -1.59
N ILE A 101 27.76 -0.16 -1.24
CA ILE A 101 26.47 -0.36 -1.90
C ILE A 101 25.38 0.15 -0.97
N ILE A 102 24.68 1.20 -1.38
CA ILE A 102 23.54 1.72 -0.64
C ILE A 102 22.29 0.93 -1.04
N LEU A 103 21.77 0.13 -0.13
CA LEU A 103 20.45 -0.49 -0.26
C LEU A 103 19.40 0.46 0.28
N THR A 104 18.42 0.81 -0.55
CA THR A 104 17.30 1.65 -0.16
C THR A 104 15.99 1.02 -0.59
N GLY A 105 14.94 1.28 0.17
CA GLY A 105 13.59 0.81 -0.10
C GLY A 105 12.61 1.42 0.88
N ILE A 106 11.38 0.90 0.83
CA ILE A 106 10.28 1.26 1.71
C ILE A 106 9.76 -0.05 2.29
N ILE A 107 9.47 -0.05 3.59
CA ILE A 107 8.82 -1.17 4.28
C ILE A 107 7.36 -0.77 4.51
N ASP A 108 6.42 -1.52 3.94
CA ASP A 108 4.99 -1.23 4.03
C ASP A 108 4.50 -1.15 5.46
N ARG A 109 4.79 -2.17 6.29
CA ARG A 109 4.41 -2.18 7.71
C ARG A 109 5.40 -2.95 8.59
N VAL A 110 5.64 -2.41 9.79
CA VAL A 110 6.41 -3.06 10.85
C VAL A 110 5.57 -3.15 12.13
N ASP A 111 5.34 -4.37 12.59
CA ASP A 111 4.58 -4.66 13.81
C ASP A 111 5.49 -5.12 14.95
N LYS A 112 5.08 -4.83 16.19
CA LYS A 112 5.72 -5.38 17.40
C LYS A 112 4.95 -6.61 17.89
N LEU A 113 5.63 -7.75 17.97
CA LEU A 113 5.05 -8.96 18.53
C LEU A 113 5.07 -8.92 20.08
N PRO A 114 4.16 -9.65 20.76
CA PRO A 114 4.18 -9.77 22.22
C PRO A 114 5.49 -10.29 22.80
N SER A 115 6.24 -11.09 22.03
CA SER A 115 7.57 -11.58 22.41
C SER A 115 8.65 -10.48 22.44
N GLY A 116 8.37 -9.30 21.88
CA GLY A 116 9.32 -8.21 21.68
C GLY A 116 10.01 -8.21 20.31
N ASN A 117 9.82 -9.26 19.51
CA ASN A 117 10.33 -9.32 18.13
C ASN A 117 9.57 -8.36 17.21
N LEU A 118 10.19 -8.03 16.08
CA LEU A 118 9.57 -7.26 15.00
C LEU A 118 9.11 -8.19 13.88
N GLU A 119 7.95 -7.87 13.31
CA GLU A 119 7.41 -8.52 12.11
C GLU A 119 7.32 -7.48 10.99
N ILE A 120 7.77 -7.85 9.79
CA ILE A 120 7.64 -7.03 8.59
C ILE A 120 6.51 -7.64 7.75
N ILE A 121 5.60 -6.79 7.29
CA ILE A 121 4.47 -7.17 6.45
C ILE A 121 4.55 -6.34 5.17
N ASP A 122 4.45 -7.02 4.03
CA ASP A 122 4.58 -6.50 2.66
C ASP A 122 3.38 -7.06 1.86
N TYR A 123 2.69 -6.21 1.11
CA TYR A 123 1.36 -6.50 0.54
C TYR A 123 1.37 -6.88 -0.95
#